data_AF-A0A2D5SB87-F1
#
_entry.id   AF-A0A2D5SB87-F1
#
_cell.length_a   1.000
_cell.length_b   1.000
_cell.length_c   1.000
_cell.angle_alpha   90.00
_cell.angle_beta   90.00
_cell.angle_gamma   90.00
#
_symmetry.space_group_name_H-M   'P 1'
#
loop_
_entity.id
_entity.type
_entity.pdbx_description
1 polymer ?
#
loop_
_entity_poly.entity_id
_entity_poly.type
_entity_poly.pdbx_seq_one_letter_code
_entity_poly.pdbx_strand_id
1 'polypeptide(L)'
;MLVVAVGLPIMIVLADQLAIEASKSIAAGRTVLPVLFVAQVGVLSACAGRFIDNVFLRCVVFVWAIALVDALALLTMFFRPGTVSQCMMFALLSGQIGLLTIWGMMSRMTWPVRMPIFFVLISSFVIIMLRAPGMTPWRNESEIWAIILALQGGVVVGLCSILRFRGYRILPPIDDDHGAGAADREQFQFSIKHIILWMTAAGPVLVLAKGIDWLLLESLELFWAVVLALAMALVSWVTMFSALGSGHYRLRILMLSSVPPMIGLLLTWVTSRWTMSGTSSNSSWLFIELRQFGFGWVLWSALAAWFLAALLLVFRAAGYRIMRARRMVDV
;
A
#
# COMPACT_ATOMS: atom_id res chain seq x y z
N MET A 1 -23.19 10.74 15.75
CA MET A 1 -21.95 11.39 15.25
C MET A 1 -20.99 11.77 16.36
N LEU A 2 -21.41 12.49 17.40
CA LEU A 2 -20.50 12.97 18.46
C LEU A 2 -19.77 11.84 19.22
N VAL A 3 -20.47 10.73 19.50
CA VAL A 3 -19.87 9.52 20.10
C VAL A 3 -18.78 8.90 19.21
N VAL A 4 -18.94 8.92 17.88
CA VAL A 4 -17.93 8.40 16.94
C VAL A 4 -16.78 9.39 16.79
N ALA A 5 -17.06 10.69 16.71
CA ALA A 5 -16.05 11.71 16.52
C ALA A 5 -15.13 11.90 17.74
N VAL A 6 -15.67 11.76 18.96
CA VAL A 6 -14.92 11.95 20.21
C VAL A 6 -14.52 10.62 20.84
N GLY A 7 -15.42 9.64 20.86
CA GLY A 7 -15.17 8.33 21.48
C GLY A 7 -14.16 7.49 20.72
N LEU A 8 -14.16 7.52 19.38
CA LEU A 8 -13.25 6.69 18.59
C LEU A 8 -11.77 7.09 18.78
N PRO A 9 -11.37 8.39 18.73
CA PRO A 9 -10.00 8.77 19.05
C PRO A 9 -9.58 8.39 20.46
N ILE A 10 -10.46 8.56 21.47
CA ILE A 10 -10.17 8.19 22.86
C ILE A 10 -9.92 6.68 22.97
N MET A 11 -10.76 5.85 22.33
CA MET A 11 -10.60 4.39 22.33
C MET A 11 -9.32 3.96 21.62
N ILE A 12 -8.91 4.64 20.54
CA ILE A 12 -7.64 4.39 19.85
C ILE A 12 -6.46 4.70 20.77
N VAL A 13 -6.45 5.88 21.40
CA VAL A 13 -5.39 6.28 22.33
C VAL A 13 -5.30 5.31 23.51
N LEU A 14 -6.44 4.88 24.08
CA LEU A 14 -6.46 3.89 25.15
C LEU A 14 -5.95 2.52 24.68
N ALA A 15 -6.34 2.08 23.48
CA ALA A 15 -5.83 0.84 22.90
C ALA A 15 -4.32 0.91 22.66
N ASP A 16 -3.79 2.05 22.22
CA ASP A 16 -2.35 2.28 22.05
C ASP A 16 -1.62 2.23 23.37
N GLN A 17 -2.12 2.90 24.41
CA GLN A 17 -1.52 2.85 25.74
C GLN A 17 -1.48 1.41 26.28
N LEU A 18 -2.59 0.68 26.17
CA LEU A 18 -2.67 -0.72 26.59
C LEU A 18 -1.73 -1.61 25.78
N ALA A 19 -1.59 -1.36 24.48
CA ALA A 19 -0.70 -2.12 23.62
C ALA A 19 0.77 -1.83 23.92
N ILE A 20 1.12 -0.57 24.18
CA ILE A 20 2.46 -0.19 24.63
C ILE A 20 2.77 -0.89 25.96
N GLU A 21 1.84 -0.90 26.90
CA GLU A 21 2.00 -1.58 28.18
C GLU A 21 2.13 -3.10 28.04
N ALA A 22 1.27 -3.75 27.25
CA ALA A 22 1.35 -5.18 26.96
C ALA A 22 2.63 -5.55 26.18
N SER A 23 3.12 -4.62 25.36
CA SER A 23 4.36 -4.78 24.59
C SER A 23 5.63 -4.69 25.45
N LYS A 24 5.53 -4.44 26.76
CA LYS A 24 6.67 -4.58 27.67
C LYS A 24 7.30 -5.99 27.58
N SER A 25 6.53 -7.01 27.16
CA SER A 25 7.09 -8.28 26.71
C SER A 25 7.63 -8.18 25.26
N ILE A 26 8.92 -8.50 25.08
CA ILE A 26 9.65 -8.34 23.80
C ILE A 26 8.96 -9.09 22.64
N ALA A 27 8.34 -10.24 22.91
CA ALA A 27 7.68 -11.06 21.90
C ALA A 27 6.34 -10.46 21.43
N ALA A 28 5.48 -10.00 22.36
CA ALA A 28 4.18 -9.44 22.00
C ALA A 28 4.32 -8.11 21.26
N GLY A 29 5.32 -7.29 21.61
CA GLY A 29 5.56 -6.01 20.95
C GLY A 29 5.90 -6.10 19.45
N ARG A 30 6.43 -7.25 18.98
CA ARG A 30 6.84 -7.39 17.58
C ARG A 30 5.68 -7.70 16.63
N THR A 31 4.61 -8.30 17.13
CA THR A 31 3.50 -8.79 16.29
C THR A 31 2.17 -8.12 16.62
N VAL A 32 1.88 -7.91 17.90
CA VAL A 32 0.60 -7.35 18.36
C VAL A 32 0.47 -5.88 17.98
N LEU A 33 1.53 -5.10 18.18
CA LEU A 33 1.52 -3.67 17.88
C LEU A 33 1.18 -3.41 16.39
N PRO A 34 1.93 -3.93 15.40
CA PRO A 34 1.61 -3.66 13.98
C PRO A 34 0.21 -4.09 13.56
N VAL A 35 -0.29 -5.22 14.08
CA VAL A 35 -1.65 -5.70 13.78
C VAL A 35 -2.71 -4.78 14.38
N LEU A 36 -2.50 -4.31 15.62
CA LEU A 36 -3.39 -3.37 16.25
C LEU A 36 -3.43 -2.04 15.50
N PHE A 37 -2.27 -1.54 15.06
CA PHE A 37 -2.17 -0.34 14.21
C PHE A 37 -3.01 -0.48 12.95
N VAL A 38 -2.81 -1.57 12.20
CA VAL A 38 -3.61 -1.87 11.00
C VAL A 38 -5.11 -1.87 11.32
N ALA A 39 -5.50 -2.50 12.43
CA ALA A 39 -6.90 -2.57 12.85
C ALA A 39 -7.47 -1.18 13.17
N GLN A 40 -6.72 -0.32 13.88
CA GLN A 40 -7.14 1.05 14.19
C GLN A 40 -7.31 1.88 12.91
N VAL A 41 -6.34 1.83 11.99
CA VAL A 41 -6.45 2.50 10.68
C VAL A 41 -7.69 2.01 9.93
N GLY A 42 -7.95 0.70 9.96
CA GLY A 42 -9.07 0.09 9.28
C GLY A 42 -10.42 0.50 9.86
N VAL A 43 -10.55 0.46 11.19
CA VAL A 43 -11.76 0.88 11.91
C VAL A 43 -12.03 2.35 11.66
N LEU A 44 -11.01 3.20 11.80
CA LEU A 44 -11.17 4.63 11.59
C LEU A 44 -11.55 4.95 10.14
N SER A 45 -10.87 4.34 9.17
CA SER A 45 -11.19 4.51 7.75
C SER A 45 -12.62 4.06 7.44
N ALA A 46 -13.04 2.91 7.97
CA ALA A 46 -14.40 2.40 7.79
C ALA A 46 -15.46 3.31 8.44
N CYS A 47 -15.20 3.80 9.65
CA CYS A 47 -16.08 4.74 10.35
C CYS A 47 -16.20 6.07 9.59
N ALA A 48 -15.08 6.63 9.15
CA ALA A 48 -15.06 7.88 8.38
C ALA A 48 -15.82 7.72 7.05
N GLY A 49 -15.64 6.60 6.36
CA GLY A 49 -16.35 6.31 5.12
C GLY A 49 -17.86 6.11 5.30
N ARG A 50 -18.29 5.48 6.39
CA ARG A 50 -19.69 5.12 6.64
C ARG A 50 -20.52 6.23 7.29
N PHE A 51 -19.94 7.01 8.20
CA PHE A 51 -20.71 7.91 9.07
C PHE A 51 -20.56 9.39 8.74
N ILE A 52 -19.66 9.78 7.83
CA ILE A 52 -19.45 11.19 7.48
C ILE A 52 -19.94 11.41 6.06
N ASP A 53 -21.12 12.00 5.88
CA ASP A 53 -21.70 12.24 4.55
C ASP A 53 -21.00 13.36 3.78
N ASN A 54 -20.58 14.41 4.49
CA ASN A 54 -19.88 15.54 3.87
C ASN A 54 -18.47 15.10 3.42
N VAL A 55 -18.25 15.14 2.10
CA VAL A 55 -17.00 14.72 1.46
C VAL A 55 -15.79 15.49 1.98
N PHE A 56 -15.91 16.80 2.20
CA PHE A 56 -14.82 17.62 2.70
C PHE A 56 -14.45 17.22 4.12
N LEU A 57 -15.44 17.10 5.01
CA LEU A 57 -15.21 16.68 6.40
C LEU A 57 -14.63 15.27 6.47
N ARG A 58 -15.08 14.36 5.59
CA ARG A 58 -14.52 13.00 5.48
C ARG A 58 -13.04 13.03 5.10
N CYS A 59 -12.67 13.87 4.13
CA CYS A 59 -11.27 14.06 3.75
C CYS A 59 -10.44 14.62 4.90
N VAL A 60 -10.93 15.65 5.60
CA VAL A 60 -10.22 16.25 6.75
C VAL A 60 -9.98 15.22 7.86
N VAL A 61 -11.02 14.47 8.27
CA VAL A 61 -10.90 13.44 9.31
C VAL A 61 -9.95 12.32 8.88
N PHE A 62 -10.01 11.92 7.62
CA PHE A 62 -9.13 10.89 7.07
C PHE A 62 -7.66 11.34 7.02
N VAL A 63 -7.39 12.55 6.54
CA VAL A 63 -6.03 13.13 6.53
C VAL A 63 -5.49 13.26 7.95
N TRP A 64 -6.32 13.73 8.89
CA TRP A 64 -5.92 13.85 10.29
C TRP A 64 -5.58 12.50 10.92
N ALA A 65 -6.36 11.46 10.62
CA ALA A 65 -6.07 10.13 11.12
C ALA A 65 -4.79 9.52 10.53
N ILE A 66 -4.51 9.76 9.25
CA ILE A 66 -3.22 9.40 8.64
C ILE A 66 -2.09 10.10 9.39
N ALA A 67 -2.21 11.41 9.62
CA ALA A 67 -1.19 12.18 10.34
C ALA A 67 -0.95 11.67 11.76
N LEU A 68 -2.00 11.23 12.48
CA LEU A 68 -1.86 10.61 13.81
C LEU A 68 -1.14 9.27 13.74
N VAL A 69 -1.46 8.43 12.76
CA VAL A 69 -0.79 7.14 12.54
C VAL A 69 0.68 7.35 12.19
N ASP A 70 0.98 8.35 11.37
CA ASP A 70 2.36 8.74 11.04
C ASP A 70 3.12 9.24 12.25
N ALA A 71 2.53 10.12 13.05
CA ALA A 71 3.12 10.62 14.28
C ALA A 71 3.43 9.47 15.26
N LEU A 72 2.52 8.51 15.36
CA LEU A 72 2.70 7.36 16.25
C LEU A 72 3.73 6.36 15.69
N ALA A 73 3.77 6.14 14.38
CA ALA A 73 4.82 5.35 13.73
C ALA A 73 6.20 5.97 13.94
N LEU A 74 6.33 7.30 13.76
CA LEU A 74 7.55 8.05 14.07
C LEU A 74 7.92 7.88 15.56
N LEU A 75 6.96 8.04 16.47
CA LEU A 75 7.20 7.86 17.90
C LEU A 75 7.72 6.45 18.22
N THR A 76 7.11 5.40 17.65
CA THR A 76 7.60 4.03 17.84
C THR A 76 9.00 3.81 17.28
N MET A 77 9.37 4.49 16.19
CA MET A 77 10.72 4.46 15.65
C MET A 77 11.72 5.14 16.60
N PHE A 78 11.38 6.32 17.12
CA PHE A 78 12.23 7.08 18.04
C PHE A 78 12.51 6.33 19.34
N PHE A 79 11.48 5.70 19.93
CA PHE A 79 11.61 5.06 21.24
C PHE A 79 11.97 3.57 21.18
N ARG A 80 11.85 2.91 20.03
CA ARG A 80 12.22 1.49 19.83
C ARG A 80 12.97 1.29 18.49
N PRO A 81 14.27 1.62 18.44
CA PRO A 81 15.08 1.29 17.28
C PRO A 81 15.16 -0.23 17.10
N GLY A 82 14.81 -0.73 15.91
CA GLY A 82 14.89 -2.15 15.58
C GLY A 82 14.30 -2.47 14.21
N THR A 83 14.59 -3.67 13.70
CA THR A 83 14.13 -4.12 12.38
C THR A 83 12.61 -4.14 12.24
N VAL A 84 11.89 -4.45 13.32
CA VAL A 84 10.42 -4.49 13.29
C VAL A 84 9.79 -3.10 13.17
N SER A 85 10.34 -2.09 13.87
CA SER A 85 9.83 -0.71 13.76
C SER A 85 10.13 -0.12 12.39
N GLN A 86 11.31 -0.43 11.83
CA GLN A 86 11.65 -0.14 10.42
C GLN A 86 10.65 -0.77 9.44
N CYS A 87 10.42 -2.09 9.55
CA CYS A 87 9.44 -2.79 8.70
C CYS A 87 8.06 -2.15 8.77
N MET A 88 7.61 -1.78 9.99
CA MET A 88 6.31 -1.16 10.20
C MET A 88 6.23 0.21 9.52
N MET A 89 7.27 1.04 9.64
CA MET A 89 7.33 2.34 8.98
C MET A 89 7.30 2.20 7.46
N PHE A 90 8.14 1.33 6.88
CA PHE A 90 8.15 1.10 5.44
C PHE A 90 6.85 0.45 4.93
N ALA A 91 6.20 -0.40 5.74
CA ALA A 91 4.89 -0.95 5.43
C ALA A 91 3.82 0.12 5.36
N LEU A 92 3.80 1.02 6.35
CA LEU A 92 2.89 2.15 6.42
C LEU A 92 3.07 3.07 5.22
N LEU A 93 4.32 3.48 4.95
CA LEU A 93 4.67 4.35 3.83
C LEU A 93 4.32 3.72 2.49
N SER A 94 4.61 2.43 2.30
CA SER A 94 4.21 1.67 1.12
C SER A 94 2.69 1.67 0.93
N GLY A 95 1.93 1.49 2.02
CA GLY A 95 0.47 1.56 2.00
C GLY A 95 -0.07 2.94 1.65
N GLN A 96 0.55 4.01 2.16
CA GLN A 96 0.18 5.38 1.84
C GLN A 96 0.51 5.78 0.40
N ILE A 97 1.68 5.40 -0.11
CA ILE A 97 2.05 5.61 -1.51
C ILE A 97 1.06 4.87 -2.42
N GLY A 98 0.70 3.63 -2.08
CA GLY A 98 -0.33 2.87 -2.78
C GLY A 98 -1.67 3.60 -2.78
N LEU A 99 -2.12 4.06 -1.62
CA LEU A 99 -3.37 4.81 -1.47
C LEU A 99 -3.37 6.09 -2.31
N LEU A 100 -2.33 6.91 -2.19
CA LEU A 100 -2.22 8.19 -2.90
C LEU A 100 -2.15 7.99 -4.41
N THR A 101 -1.45 6.97 -4.85
CA THR A 101 -1.41 6.59 -6.27
C THR A 101 -2.79 6.18 -6.75
N ILE A 102 -3.46 5.28 -6.04
CA ILE A 102 -4.79 4.78 -6.42
C ILE A 102 -5.80 5.93 -6.41
N TRP A 103 -5.82 6.74 -5.36
CA TRP A 103 -6.73 7.87 -5.24
C TRP A 103 -6.44 8.92 -6.31
N GLY A 104 -5.19 9.36 -6.45
CA GLY A 104 -4.77 10.36 -7.43
C GLY A 104 -5.10 9.94 -8.85
N MET A 105 -4.83 8.68 -9.21
CA MET A 105 -5.02 8.18 -10.57
C MET A 105 -6.45 7.71 -10.86
N MET A 106 -7.18 7.15 -9.90
CA MET A 106 -8.48 6.52 -10.16
C MET A 106 -9.70 7.31 -9.68
N SER A 107 -9.52 8.35 -8.86
CA SER A 107 -10.61 9.23 -8.41
C SER A 107 -11.30 9.94 -9.59
N ARG A 108 -12.48 10.54 -9.35
CA ARG A 108 -13.22 11.45 -10.25
C ARG A 108 -13.01 12.94 -9.98
N MET A 109 -12.40 13.35 -8.85
CA MET A 109 -12.18 14.77 -8.50
C MET A 109 -11.45 15.59 -9.58
N THR A 110 -11.60 16.90 -9.65
CA THR A 110 -10.89 17.71 -10.65
C THR A 110 -9.37 17.69 -10.40
N TRP A 111 -8.58 17.58 -11.47
CA TRP A 111 -7.10 17.51 -11.42
C TRP A 111 -6.44 18.61 -10.54
N PRO A 112 -6.92 19.87 -10.55
CA PRO A 112 -6.34 20.94 -9.74
C PRO A 112 -6.39 20.72 -8.23
N VAL A 113 -7.36 19.93 -7.73
CA VAL A 113 -7.47 19.61 -6.29
C VAL A 113 -6.57 18.43 -5.90
N ARG A 114 -6.25 17.54 -6.86
CA ARG A 114 -5.48 16.32 -6.59
C ARG A 114 -3.98 16.59 -6.50
N MET A 115 -3.45 17.39 -7.42
CA MET A 115 -2.01 17.61 -7.56
C MET A 115 -1.38 18.25 -6.31
N PRO A 116 -1.98 19.25 -5.65
CA PRO A 116 -1.39 19.85 -4.46
C PRO A 116 -1.27 18.85 -3.30
N ILE A 117 -2.29 18.01 -3.08
CA ILE A 117 -2.28 17.00 -2.01
C ILE A 117 -1.23 15.92 -2.32
N PHE A 118 -1.16 15.49 -3.58
CA PHE A 118 -0.15 14.53 -4.04
C PHE A 118 1.28 15.07 -3.88
N PHE A 119 1.53 16.31 -4.31
CA PHE A 119 2.83 16.94 -4.20
C PHE A 119 3.22 17.26 -2.77
N VAL A 120 2.29 17.72 -1.92
CA VAL A 120 2.57 17.99 -0.51
C VAL A 120 2.97 16.70 0.18
N LEU A 121 2.26 15.59 -0.04
CA LEU A 121 2.56 14.32 0.63
C LEU A 121 3.86 13.68 0.13
N ILE A 122 4.14 13.75 -1.17
CA ILE A 122 5.44 13.32 -1.73
C ILE A 122 6.57 14.25 -1.28
N SER A 123 6.35 15.55 -1.23
CA SER A 123 7.32 16.54 -0.74
C SER A 123 7.65 16.32 0.72
N SER A 124 6.66 16.13 1.59
CA SER A 124 6.89 15.81 3.00
C SER A 124 7.61 14.48 3.16
N PHE A 125 7.31 13.48 2.33
CA PHE A 125 8.03 12.20 2.31
C PHE A 125 9.51 12.37 1.94
N VAL A 126 9.79 13.13 0.87
CA VAL A 126 11.16 13.45 0.43
C VAL A 126 11.90 14.26 1.49
N ILE A 127 11.25 15.23 2.13
CA ILE A 127 11.86 16.07 3.17
C ILE A 127 12.16 15.26 4.44
N ILE A 128 11.26 14.36 4.88
CA ILE A 128 11.49 13.50 6.05
C ILE A 128 12.66 12.54 5.79
N MET A 129 12.75 12.00 4.57
CA MET A 129 13.86 11.11 4.18
C MET A 129 15.20 11.85 4.01
N LEU A 130 15.19 13.06 3.42
CA LEU A 130 16.42 13.83 3.15
C LEU A 130 16.95 14.61 4.36
N ARG A 131 16.10 14.94 5.33
CA ARG A 131 16.39 16.01 6.31
C ARG A 131 16.41 15.55 7.75
N ALA A 132 16.51 14.25 8.05
CA ALA A 132 16.78 13.77 9.42
C ALA A 132 18.30 13.89 9.72
N PRO A 133 18.79 15.02 10.28
CA PRO A 133 20.21 15.29 10.39
C PRO A 133 20.67 14.80 11.77
N GLY A 134 21.51 13.76 11.82
CA GLY A 134 22.11 13.29 13.07
C GLY A 134 21.72 11.89 13.55
N MET A 135 20.90 11.14 12.79
CA MET A 135 20.76 9.70 13.00
C MET A 135 21.79 8.95 12.14
N THR A 136 23.04 8.94 12.60
CA THR A 136 24.13 8.03 12.19
C THR A 136 23.67 6.57 12.37
N PRO A 137 23.69 5.61 11.40
CA PRO A 137 24.53 5.36 10.21
C PRO A 137 23.73 5.22 8.88
N TRP A 138 22.52 5.76 8.83
CA TRP A 138 21.47 5.45 7.86
C TRP A 138 21.64 6.04 6.44
N ARG A 139 22.74 6.75 6.19
CA ARG A 139 22.91 7.53 4.96
C ARG A 139 22.92 6.65 3.71
N ASN A 140 23.42 5.42 3.80
CA ASN A 140 23.40 4.50 2.67
C ASN A 140 22.10 3.66 2.69
N GLU A 141 21.73 3.08 3.84
CA GLU A 141 20.56 2.19 3.99
C GLU A 141 19.23 2.84 3.58
N SER A 142 18.95 4.06 4.05
CA SER A 142 17.67 4.74 3.76
C SER A 142 17.47 5.09 2.29
N GLU A 143 18.55 5.29 1.53
CA GLU A 143 18.47 5.65 0.10
C GLU A 143 17.89 4.50 -0.73
N ILE A 144 18.27 3.24 -0.46
CA ILE A 144 17.71 2.08 -1.18
C ILE A 144 16.22 1.93 -0.92
N TRP A 145 15.78 1.97 0.34
CA TRP A 145 14.37 1.79 0.65
C TRP A 145 13.52 2.90 0.03
N ALA A 146 14.03 4.13 0.00
CA ALA A 146 13.41 5.24 -0.72
C ALA A 146 13.33 4.97 -2.23
N ILE A 147 14.39 4.44 -2.85
CA ILE A 147 14.41 4.02 -4.26
C ILE A 147 13.38 2.91 -4.51
N ILE A 148 13.31 1.87 -3.66
CA ILE A 148 12.33 0.78 -3.78
C ILE A 148 10.91 1.33 -3.70
N LEU A 149 10.63 2.22 -2.74
CA LEU A 149 9.32 2.85 -2.59
C LEU A 149 8.97 3.76 -3.77
N ALA A 150 9.93 4.52 -4.29
CA ALA A 150 9.75 5.37 -5.46
C ALA A 150 9.47 4.54 -6.72
N LEU A 151 10.25 3.47 -6.95
CA LEU A 151 10.03 2.52 -8.04
C LEU A 151 8.68 1.82 -7.89
N GLN A 152 8.33 1.37 -6.68
CA GLN A 152 7.02 0.78 -6.39
C GLN A 152 5.91 1.76 -6.77
N GLY A 153 6.01 3.02 -6.32
CA GLY A 153 5.07 4.09 -6.67
C GLY A 153 4.95 4.26 -8.18
N GLY A 154 6.07 4.37 -8.89
CA GLY A 154 6.11 4.47 -10.35
C GLY A 154 5.42 3.30 -11.06
N VAL A 155 5.67 2.06 -10.63
CA VAL A 155 5.00 0.87 -11.18
C VAL A 155 3.49 0.92 -10.92
N VAL A 156 3.06 1.24 -9.70
CA VAL A 156 1.63 1.33 -9.36
C VAL A 156 0.97 2.46 -10.17
N VAL A 157 1.64 3.59 -10.37
CA VAL A 157 1.17 4.69 -11.24
C VAL A 157 0.99 4.19 -12.67
N GLY A 158 1.97 3.47 -13.22
CA GLY A 158 1.88 2.87 -14.56
C GLY A 158 0.69 1.92 -14.70
N LEU A 159 0.56 0.98 -13.76
CA LEU A 159 -0.56 0.02 -13.75
C LEU A 159 -1.92 0.72 -13.60
N CYS A 160 -2.03 1.71 -12.71
CA CYS A 160 -3.25 2.50 -12.53
C CYS A 160 -3.56 3.36 -13.77
N SER A 161 -2.54 3.90 -14.45
CA SER A 161 -2.68 4.62 -15.72
C SER A 161 -3.30 3.71 -16.78
N ILE A 162 -2.78 2.49 -16.92
CA ILE A 162 -3.30 1.51 -17.88
C ILE A 162 -4.77 1.19 -17.60
N LEU A 163 -5.16 0.99 -16.34
CA LEU A 163 -6.56 0.80 -15.96
C LEU A 163 -7.43 2.00 -16.32
N ARG A 164 -6.95 3.21 -16.03
CA ARG A 164 -7.64 4.45 -16.35
C ARG A 164 -7.85 4.59 -17.85
N PHE A 165 -6.84 4.29 -18.67
CA PHE A 165 -6.94 4.27 -20.14
C PHE A 165 -7.93 3.22 -20.64
N ARG A 166 -8.04 2.07 -19.97
CA ARG A 166 -9.05 1.04 -20.25
C ARG A 166 -10.47 1.43 -19.79
N GLY A 167 -10.62 2.60 -19.18
CA GLY A 167 -11.89 3.15 -18.70
C GLY A 167 -12.27 2.75 -17.28
N TYR A 168 -11.40 2.10 -16.52
CA TYR A 168 -11.67 1.78 -15.12
C TYR A 168 -11.49 3.01 -14.23
N ARG A 169 -12.46 3.26 -13.35
CA ARG A 169 -12.46 4.38 -12.40
C ARG A 169 -13.08 3.95 -11.08
N ILE A 170 -12.74 4.65 -10.00
CA ILE A 170 -13.43 4.51 -8.72
C ILE A 170 -14.72 5.33 -8.81
N LEU A 171 -15.86 4.66 -8.78
CA LEU A 171 -17.18 5.26 -8.92
C LEU A 171 -17.94 5.19 -7.60
N PRO A 172 -18.73 6.22 -7.25
CA PRO A 172 -19.67 6.15 -6.14
C PRO A 172 -20.74 5.07 -6.42
N PRO A 173 -21.48 4.62 -5.40
CA PRO A 173 -22.64 3.77 -5.64
C PRO A 173 -23.61 4.49 -6.58
N ILE A 174 -24.18 3.75 -7.54
CA ILE A 174 -25.29 4.26 -8.36
C ILE A 174 -26.52 4.13 -7.46
N ASP A 175 -27.14 5.25 -7.11
CA ASP A 175 -28.41 5.23 -6.39
C ASP A 175 -29.47 4.62 -7.31
N ASP A 176 -29.88 3.38 -7.01
CA ASP A 176 -30.87 2.58 -7.77
C ASP A 176 -32.32 3.13 -7.60
N ASP A 177 -32.51 4.44 -7.44
CA ASP A 177 -33.82 5.01 -7.12
C ASP A 177 -34.75 5.21 -8.34
N HIS A 178 -34.31 4.84 -9.56
CA HIS A 178 -35.15 4.87 -10.76
C HIS A 178 -35.21 3.49 -11.43
N GLY A 179 -36.00 2.58 -10.84
CA GLY A 179 -37.03 1.75 -11.47
C GLY A 179 -36.86 1.13 -12.87
N ALA A 180 -35.66 0.99 -13.43
CA ALA A 180 -35.46 0.47 -14.78
C ALA A 180 -34.57 -0.78 -14.79
N GLY A 181 -35.23 -1.94 -14.79
CA GLY A 181 -34.72 -3.16 -15.42
C GLY A 181 -33.51 -3.82 -14.76
N ALA A 182 -33.78 -4.80 -13.89
CA ALA A 182 -32.82 -5.78 -13.39
C ALA A 182 -32.17 -6.68 -14.47
N ALA A 183 -32.32 -6.36 -15.76
CA ALA A 183 -31.96 -7.21 -16.90
C ALA A 183 -30.67 -6.80 -17.64
N ASP A 184 -30.04 -5.65 -17.34
CA ASP A 184 -28.75 -5.25 -17.96
C ASP A 184 -27.57 -5.24 -16.97
N ARG A 185 -27.72 -5.93 -15.84
CA ARG A 185 -26.68 -6.15 -14.82
C ARG A 185 -25.62 -7.17 -15.26
N GLU A 186 -25.39 -7.33 -16.55
CA GLU A 186 -24.06 -7.69 -17.06
C GLU A 186 -23.11 -6.47 -16.94
N GLN A 187 -23.00 -5.95 -15.71
CA GLN A 187 -21.84 -5.20 -15.29
C GLN A 187 -20.66 -6.13 -15.50
N PHE A 188 -19.87 -5.89 -16.54
CA PHE A 188 -18.64 -6.61 -16.85
C PHE A 188 -17.74 -6.64 -15.60
N GLN A 189 -17.95 -7.69 -14.82
CA GLN A 189 -17.14 -8.09 -13.70
C GLN A 189 -15.81 -8.53 -14.30
N PHE A 190 -14.72 -8.13 -13.67
CA PHE A 190 -13.41 -8.68 -13.98
C PHE A 190 -13.45 -10.20 -13.74
N SER A 191 -13.73 -10.94 -14.80
CA SER A 191 -13.62 -12.41 -14.81
C SER A 191 -12.20 -12.78 -14.46
N ILE A 192 -12.01 -13.88 -13.71
CA ILE A 192 -10.69 -14.46 -13.37
C ILE A 192 -9.78 -14.55 -14.62
N LYS A 193 -10.37 -14.75 -15.80
CA LYS A 193 -9.69 -14.70 -17.11
C LYS A 193 -8.89 -13.41 -17.35
N HIS A 194 -9.42 -12.26 -16.95
CA HIS A 194 -8.72 -10.97 -17.09
C HIS A 194 -7.55 -10.88 -16.11
N ILE A 195 -7.70 -11.35 -14.87
CA ILE A 195 -6.60 -11.37 -13.88
C ILE A 195 -5.46 -12.26 -14.40
N ILE A 196 -5.78 -13.42 -14.98
CA ILE A 196 -4.80 -14.33 -15.59
C ILE A 196 -4.13 -13.67 -16.81
N LEU A 197 -4.91 -13.01 -17.68
CA LEU A 197 -4.39 -12.27 -18.84
C LEU A 197 -3.44 -11.13 -18.44
N TRP A 198 -3.71 -10.46 -17.31
CA TRP A 198 -2.84 -9.40 -16.77
C TRP A 198 -1.57 -9.95 -16.11
N MET A 199 -1.65 -11.09 -15.41
CA MET A 199 -0.46 -11.79 -14.90
C MET A 199 0.45 -12.26 -16.05
N THR A 200 -0.12 -12.64 -17.20
CA THR A 200 0.65 -12.97 -18.41
C THR A 200 1.18 -11.71 -19.12
N ALA A 201 0.44 -10.60 -19.13
CA ALA A 201 0.88 -9.32 -19.70
C ALA A 201 2.00 -8.63 -18.88
N ALA A 202 2.14 -8.96 -17.59
CA ALA A 202 3.30 -8.55 -16.80
C ALA A 202 4.61 -9.19 -17.30
N GLY A 203 4.54 -10.35 -17.97
CA GLY A 203 5.69 -11.02 -18.58
C GLY A 203 6.41 -10.17 -19.62
N PRO A 204 5.72 -9.63 -20.65
CA PRO A 204 6.30 -8.70 -21.61
C PRO A 204 6.86 -7.41 -20.99
N VAL A 205 6.28 -6.89 -19.90
CA VAL A 205 6.83 -5.74 -19.17
C VAL A 205 8.14 -6.09 -18.48
N LEU A 206 8.22 -7.29 -17.89
CA LEU A 206 9.48 -7.84 -17.36
C LEU A 206 10.52 -8.07 -18.46
N VAL A 207 10.09 -8.48 -19.67
CA VAL A 207 10.97 -8.63 -20.84
C VAL A 207 11.42 -7.30 -21.41
N LEU A 208 10.57 -6.26 -21.39
CA LEU A 208 10.96 -4.89 -21.79
C LEU A 208 11.87 -4.23 -20.76
N ALA A 209 11.65 -4.45 -19.46
CA ALA A 209 12.62 -4.11 -18.43
C ALA A 209 13.97 -4.80 -18.69
N LYS A 210 13.92 -6.07 -19.14
CA LYS A 210 15.08 -6.83 -19.63
C LYS A 210 15.65 -6.36 -20.98
N GLY A 211 14.98 -5.46 -21.69
CA GLY A 211 15.50 -4.77 -22.87
C GLY A 211 16.23 -3.47 -22.52
N ILE A 212 15.80 -2.81 -21.44
CA ILE A 212 16.47 -1.63 -20.86
C ILE A 212 17.77 -2.04 -20.15
N ASP A 213 17.85 -3.30 -19.71
CA ASP A 213 19.04 -3.97 -19.18
C ASP A 213 20.32 -3.74 -20.02
N TRP A 214 20.25 -3.61 -21.35
CA TRP A 214 21.47 -3.48 -22.16
C TRP A 214 22.19 -2.12 -21.99
N LEU A 215 21.53 -1.08 -21.47
CA LEU A 215 22.10 0.27 -21.38
C LEU A 215 22.43 0.73 -19.94
N LEU A 216 21.98 0.02 -18.90
CA LEU A 216 22.04 0.47 -17.49
C LEU A 216 22.57 -0.59 -16.49
N LEU A 217 22.88 -1.82 -16.94
CA LEU A 217 23.28 -2.98 -16.10
C LEU A 217 24.70 -2.94 -15.51
N GLU A 218 25.34 -1.78 -15.34
CA GLU A 218 26.59 -1.75 -14.55
C GLU A 218 26.35 -1.90 -13.04
N SER A 219 25.11 -1.69 -12.55
CA SER A 219 24.78 -1.94 -11.13
C SER A 219 23.78 -3.09 -10.96
N LEU A 220 24.29 -4.25 -10.53
CA LEU A 220 23.49 -5.39 -10.08
C LEU A 220 22.43 -4.99 -9.01
N GLU A 221 22.71 -3.93 -8.26
CA GLU A 221 21.85 -3.36 -7.22
C GLU A 221 20.53 -2.79 -7.76
N LEU A 222 20.56 -2.06 -8.88
CA LEU A 222 19.36 -1.45 -9.47
C LEU A 222 18.39 -2.52 -9.95
N PHE A 223 18.90 -3.59 -10.56
CA PHE A 223 18.09 -4.72 -10.99
C PHE A 223 17.27 -5.31 -9.83
N TRP A 224 17.91 -5.55 -8.68
CA TRP A 224 17.23 -6.09 -7.51
C TRP A 224 16.23 -5.11 -6.90
N ALA A 225 16.57 -3.82 -6.84
CA ALA A 225 15.64 -2.79 -6.40
C ALA A 225 14.37 -2.78 -7.28
N VAL A 226 14.52 -2.94 -8.60
CA VAL A 226 13.38 -3.06 -9.55
C VAL A 226 12.56 -4.32 -9.29
N VAL A 227 13.19 -5.48 -9.10
CA VAL A 227 12.48 -6.74 -8.80
C VAL A 227 11.68 -6.62 -7.49
N LEU A 228 12.26 -6.05 -6.44
CA LEU A 228 11.59 -5.82 -5.16
C LEU A 228 10.43 -4.84 -5.30
N ALA A 229 10.65 -3.73 -6.01
CA ALA A 229 9.61 -2.74 -6.29
C ALA A 229 8.43 -3.34 -7.06
N LEU A 230 8.69 -4.18 -8.06
CA LEU A 230 7.66 -4.90 -8.82
C LEU A 230 6.88 -5.87 -7.94
N ALA A 231 7.55 -6.61 -7.05
CA ALA A 231 6.91 -7.51 -6.11
C ALA A 231 5.97 -6.74 -5.15
N MET A 232 6.42 -5.60 -4.60
CA MET A 232 5.61 -4.77 -3.72
C MET A 232 4.48 -4.02 -4.46
N ALA A 233 4.69 -3.67 -5.72
CA ALA A 233 3.64 -3.13 -6.57
C ALA A 233 2.56 -4.18 -6.85
N LEU A 234 2.94 -5.44 -7.06
CA LEU A 234 2.01 -6.56 -7.19
C LEU A 234 1.21 -6.78 -5.90
N VAL A 235 1.84 -6.69 -4.73
CA VAL A 235 1.15 -6.72 -3.44
C VAL A 235 0.11 -5.60 -3.35
N SER A 236 0.50 -4.38 -3.70
CA SER A 236 -0.39 -3.20 -3.70
C SER A 236 -1.56 -3.38 -4.65
N TRP A 237 -1.29 -3.94 -5.82
CA TRP A 237 -2.28 -4.23 -6.85
C TRP A 237 -3.31 -5.25 -6.39
N VAL A 238 -2.87 -6.41 -5.91
CA VAL A 238 -3.74 -7.46 -5.37
C VAL A 238 -4.57 -6.92 -4.22
N THR A 239 -3.97 -6.09 -3.37
CA THR A 239 -4.66 -5.42 -2.26
C THR A 239 -5.74 -4.48 -2.75
N MET A 240 -5.46 -3.65 -3.76
CA MET A 240 -6.46 -2.75 -4.35
C MET A 240 -7.68 -3.52 -4.85
N PHE A 241 -7.48 -4.60 -5.61
CA PHE A 241 -8.57 -5.44 -6.09
C PHE A 241 -9.29 -6.16 -4.96
N SER A 242 -8.54 -6.64 -3.96
CA SER A 242 -9.11 -7.29 -2.78
C SER A 242 -9.88 -6.31 -1.93
N ALA A 243 -9.54 -5.02 -1.87
CA ALA A 243 -10.26 -4.01 -1.10
C ALA A 243 -11.46 -3.43 -1.87
N LEU A 244 -11.29 -3.03 -3.13
CA LEU A 244 -12.31 -2.30 -3.89
C LEU A 244 -13.09 -3.15 -4.89
N GLY A 245 -12.73 -4.43 -5.06
CA GLY A 245 -13.40 -5.37 -5.95
C GLY A 245 -14.83 -5.72 -5.51
N SER A 246 -15.64 -6.13 -6.50
CA SER A 246 -17.03 -6.55 -6.34
C SER A 246 -17.23 -8.04 -6.06
N GLY A 247 -16.16 -8.85 -6.07
CA GLY A 247 -16.24 -10.30 -5.88
C GLY A 247 -16.64 -10.75 -4.46
N HIS A 248 -16.85 -12.05 -4.31
CA HIS A 248 -17.19 -12.70 -3.04
C HIS A 248 -16.22 -12.30 -1.92
N TYR A 249 -16.76 -11.90 -0.77
CA TYR A 249 -15.96 -11.39 0.36
C TYR A 249 -14.93 -12.43 0.85
N ARG A 250 -15.29 -13.72 0.85
CA ARG A 250 -14.40 -14.81 1.28
C ARG A 250 -13.14 -14.90 0.43
N LEU A 251 -13.28 -14.87 -0.91
CA LEU A 251 -12.14 -14.91 -1.82
C LEU A 251 -11.24 -13.69 -1.66
N ARG A 252 -11.81 -12.53 -1.38
CA ARG A 252 -11.06 -11.29 -1.18
C ARG A 252 -10.25 -11.29 0.11
N ILE A 253 -10.85 -11.75 1.21
CA ILE A 253 -10.13 -11.94 2.48
C ILE A 253 -9.03 -12.99 2.29
N LEU A 254 -9.34 -14.11 1.62
CA LEU A 254 -8.36 -15.14 1.33
C LEU A 254 -7.18 -14.57 0.54
N MET A 255 -7.43 -13.88 -0.59
CA MET A 255 -6.38 -13.24 -1.40
C MET A 255 -5.56 -12.22 -0.61
N LEU A 256 -6.21 -11.36 0.18
CA LEU A 256 -5.53 -10.36 1.00
C LEU A 256 -4.66 -10.98 2.11
N SER A 257 -5.10 -12.13 2.65
CA SER A 257 -4.40 -12.83 3.73
C SER A 257 -3.29 -13.76 3.25
N SER A 258 -3.40 -14.34 2.05
CA SER A 258 -2.45 -15.35 1.56
C SER A 258 -1.41 -14.82 0.59
N VAL A 259 -1.81 -13.95 -0.36
CA VAL A 259 -0.91 -13.53 -1.45
C VAL A 259 0.27 -12.68 -0.95
N PRO A 260 0.07 -11.64 -0.09
CA PRO A 260 1.19 -10.84 0.36
C PRO A 260 2.23 -11.64 1.17
N PRO A 261 1.86 -12.49 2.14
CA PRO A 261 2.82 -13.37 2.81
C PRO A 261 3.53 -14.33 1.84
N MET A 262 2.82 -14.89 0.85
CA MET A 262 3.45 -15.74 -0.16
C MET A 262 4.52 -14.99 -0.97
N ILE A 263 4.27 -13.74 -1.36
CA ILE A 263 5.27 -12.90 -2.04
C ILE A 263 6.45 -12.64 -1.10
N GLY A 264 6.22 -12.32 0.17
CA GLY A 264 7.29 -12.12 1.15
C GLY A 264 8.12 -13.38 1.42
N LEU A 265 7.48 -14.56 1.43
CA LEU A 265 8.16 -15.86 1.55
C LEU A 265 9.02 -16.13 0.32
N LEU A 266 8.50 -15.84 -0.88
CA LEU A 266 9.26 -15.95 -2.12
C LEU A 266 10.48 -15.02 -2.10
N LEU A 267 10.32 -13.77 -1.67
CA LEU A 267 11.43 -12.83 -1.51
C LEU A 267 12.46 -13.33 -0.51
N THR A 268 12.04 -13.86 0.64
CA THR A 268 12.92 -14.47 1.64
C THR A 268 13.69 -15.66 1.07
N TRP A 269 13.02 -16.50 0.29
CA TRP A 269 13.62 -17.67 -0.34
C TRP A 269 14.64 -17.27 -1.42
N VAL A 270 14.30 -16.30 -2.28
CA VAL A 270 15.20 -15.80 -3.33
C VAL A 270 16.45 -15.15 -2.70
N THR A 271 16.28 -14.27 -1.72
CA THR A 271 17.41 -13.58 -1.06
C THR A 271 18.30 -14.53 -0.27
N SER A 272 17.73 -15.58 0.34
CA SER A 272 18.53 -16.59 1.07
C SER A 272 19.28 -17.56 0.15
N ARG A 273 18.67 -18.07 -0.92
CA ARG A 273 19.32 -19.04 -1.83
C ARG A 273 20.48 -18.45 -2.61
N TRP A 274 20.37 -17.20 -3.02
CA TRP A 274 21.38 -16.55 -3.83
C TRP A 274 22.70 -16.33 -3.07
N THR A 275 22.64 -16.20 -1.75
CA THR A 275 23.84 -16.08 -0.90
C THR A 275 24.66 -17.36 -0.78
N MET A 276 24.07 -18.54 -1.08
CA MET A 276 24.80 -19.81 -1.02
C MET A 276 25.67 -20.09 -2.25
N SER A 277 25.51 -19.34 -3.35
CA SER A 277 26.27 -19.60 -4.59
C SER A 277 27.70 -19.06 -4.60
N GLY A 278 28.22 -18.56 -3.47
CA GLY A 278 29.66 -18.39 -3.23
C GLY A 278 30.39 -17.35 -4.09
N THR A 279 29.69 -16.53 -4.87
CA THR A 279 30.31 -15.57 -5.79
C THR A 279 30.68 -14.25 -5.10
N SER A 280 31.94 -14.21 -4.66
CA SER A 280 32.81 -13.04 -4.47
C SER A 280 32.74 -12.25 -3.14
N SER A 281 33.94 -11.92 -2.66
CA SER A 281 34.32 -11.04 -1.55
C SER A 281 33.84 -9.59 -1.66
N ASN A 282 33.15 -9.22 -2.76
CA ASN A 282 32.54 -7.90 -2.98
C ASN A 282 31.01 -8.00 -2.93
N SER A 283 30.45 -8.75 -1.98
CA SER A 283 29.01 -8.74 -1.75
C SER A 283 28.59 -7.31 -1.43
N SER A 284 27.87 -6.67 -2.35
CA SER A 284 27.45 -5.31 -2.10
C SER A 284 26.59 -5.24 -0.84
N TRP A 285 26.75 -4.15 -0.11
CA TRP A 285 26.10 -3.88 1.16
C TRP A 285 24.57 -4.12 1.12
N LEU A 286 23.95 -3.82 -0.03
CA LEU A 286 22.54 -4.11 -0.33
C LEU A 286 22.17 -5.58 -0.05
N PHE A 287 22.97 -6.55 -0.51
CA PHE A 287 22.64 -7.97 -0.31
C PHE A 287 22.74 -8.40 1.16
N ILE A 288 23.68 -7.83 1.90
CA ILE A 288 23.83 -8.09 3.33
C ILE A 288 22.56 -7.62 4.05
N GLU A 289 22.06 -6.44 3.70
CA GLU A 289 20.84 -5.87 4.27
C GLU A 289 19.58 -6.67 3.88
N LEU A 290 19.39 -6.98 2.59
CA LEU A 290 18.25 -7.78 2.13
C LEU A 290 18.21 -9.17 2.81
N ARG A 291 19.38 -9.75 3.10
CA ARG A 291 19.52 -11.01 3.82
C ARG A 291 19.18 -10.86 5.30
N GLN A 292 19.72 -9.84 5.96
CA GLN A 292 19.43 -9.56 7.38
C GLN A 292 17.94 -9.29 7.59
N PHE A 293 17.26 -8.73 6.58
CA PHE A 293 15.83 -8.51 6.62
C PHE A 293 15.05 -9.84 6.75
N GLY A 294 15.47 -10.89 6.03
CA GLY A 294 14.98 -12.26 6.23
C GLY A 294 13.45 -12.37 6.31
N PHE A 295 12.91 -12.91 7.41
CA PHE A 295 11.45 -13.03 7.61
C PHE A 295 10.72 -11.67 7.67
N GLY A 296 11.46 -10.56 7.84
CA GLY A 296 10.95 -9.20 7.70
C GLY A 296 10.24 -8.95 6.36
N TRP A 297 10.61 -9.65 5.27
CA TRP A 297 9.93 -9.56 3.98
C TRP A 297 8.46 -9.98 4.05
N VAL A 298 8.18 -11.07 4.77
CA VAL A 298 6.82 -11.58 5.00
C VAL A 298 6.01 -10.59 5.81
N LEU A 299 6.62 -10.05 6.88
CA LEU A 299 5.97 -9.07 7.74
C LEU A 299 5.70 -7.77 6.98
N TRP A 300 6.67 -7.28 6.20
CA TRP A 300 6.53 -6.06 5.42
C TRP A 300 5.44 -6.19 4.36
N SER A 301 5.46 -7.23 3.54
CA SER A 301 4.46 -7.42 2.48
C SER A 301 3.05 -7.57 3.05
N ALA A 302 2.90 -8.33 4.15
CA ALA A 302 1.61 -8.50 4.84
C ALA A 302 1.10 -7.17 5.41
N LEU A 303 1.94 -6.44 6.16
CA LEU A 303 1.56 -5.17 6.77
C LEU A 303 1.27 -4.11 5.70
N ALA A 304 2.08 -4.00 4.63
CA ALA A 304 1.85 -3.05 3.55
C ALA A 304 0.48 -3.31 2.88
N ALA A 305 0.17 -4.58 2.61
CA ALA A 305 -1.14 -4.97 2.09
C ALA A 305 -2.28 -4.63 3.06
N TRP A 306 -2.12 -4.92 4.35
CA TRP A 306 -3.19 -4.66 5.31
C TRP A 306 -3.38 -3.18 5.58
N PHE A 307 -2.32 -2.37 5.67
CA PHE A 307 -2.41 -0.92 5.78
C PHE A 307 -3.10 -0.32 4.56
N LEU A 308 -2.68 -0.72 3.35
CA LEU A 308 -3.34 -0.26 2.13
C LEU A 308 -4.82 -0.68 2.09
N ALA A 309 -5.15 -1.92 2.44
CA ALA A 309 -6.53 -2.37 2.51
C ALA A 309 -7.34 -1.59 3.54
N ALA A 310 -6.78 -1.36 4.74
CA ALA A 310 -7.37 -0.59 5.82
C ALA A 310 -7.67 0.84 5.37
N LEU A 311 -6.72 1.52 4.73
CA LEU A 311 -6.91 2.85 4.16
C LEU A 311 -8.00 2.86 3.08
N LEU A 312 -8.03 1.86 2.20
CA LEU A 312 -9.04 1.75 1.15
C LEU A 312 -10.45 1.44 1.69
N LEU A 313 -10.59 1.03 2.96
CA LEU A 313 -11.92 0.85 3.58
C LEU A 313 -12.71 2.14 3.63
N VAL A 314 -12.08 3.33 3.63
CA VAL A 314 -12.80 4.61 3.58
C VAL A 314 -13.65 4.73 2.32
N PHE A 315 -13.08 4.36 1.16
CA PHE A 315 -13.78 4.37 -0.11
C PHE A 315 -14.83 3.26 -0.14
N ARG A 316 -14.46 2.07 0.32
CA ARG A 316 -15.37 0.92 0.31
C ARG A 316 -16.60 1.14 1.20
N ALA A 317 -16.40 1.64 2.41
CA ALA A 317 -17.47 1.91 3.37
C ALA A 317 -18.40 3.03 2.88
N ALA A 318 -17.86 3.99 2.13
CA ALA A 318 -18.62 5.00 1.40
C ALA A 318 -19.30 4.48 0.11
N GLY A 319 -19.25 3.17 -0.15
CA GLY A 319 -19.90 2.53 -1.31
C GLY A 319 -19.12 2.60 -2.61
N TYR A 320 -17.93 3.22 -2.63
CA TYR A 320 -17.13 3.31 -3.86
C TYR A 320 -16.59 1.95 -4.29
N ARG A 321 -16.60 1.71 -5.60
CA ARG A 321 -16.04 0.50 -6.21
C ARG A 321 -15.26 0.81 -7.47
N ILE A 322 -14.31 -0.06 -7.81
CA ILE A 322 -13.66 -0.01 -9.13
C ILE A 322 -14.64 -0.56 -10.16
N MET A 323 -15.02 0.27 -11.12
CA MET A 323 -15.93 -0.09 -12.20
C MET A 323 -15.40 0.47 -13.52
N ARG A 324 -15.78 -0.18 -14.64
CA ARG A 324 -15.53 0.38 -15.96
C ARG A 324 -16.55 1.48 -16.20
N ALA A 325 -16.09 2.72 -16.42
CA ALA A 325 -16.94 3.77 -16.92
C ALA A 325 -17.42 3.35 -18.32
N ARG A 326 -18.72 3.04 -18.48
CA ARG A 326 -19.32 3.01 -19.83
C ARG A 326 -19.02 4.38 -20.44
N ARG A 327 -18.50 4.41 -21.67
CA ARG A 327 -18.49 5.67 -22.45
C ARG A 327 -19.95 6.10 -22.47
N MET A 328 -20.28 7.18 -21.78
CA MET A 328 -21.47 7.93 -22.17
C MET A 328 -21.14 8.35 -23.59
N VAL A 329 -21.77 7.69 -24.55
CA VAL A 329 -21.82 8.21 -25.91
C VAL A 329 -22.60 9.49 -25.73
N ASP A 330 -21.91 10.62 -25.83
CA ASP A 330 -22.56 11.92 -25.91
C ASP A 330 -23.51 11.84 -27.10
N VAL A 331 -24.82 11.82 -26.82
CA VAL A 331 -25.90 11.89 -27.81
C VAL A 331 -26.17 13.35 -28.12
#